data_AF-A0A1M6KHX9-F1
#
_entry.id   AF-A0A1M6KHX9-F1
#
_cell.length_a   1.000
_cell.length_b   1.000
_cell.length_c   1.000
_cell.angle_alpha   90.00
_cell.angle_beta   90.00
_cell.angle_gamma   90.00
#
_symmetry.space_group_name_H-M   'P 1'
#
loop_
_entity.id
_entity.type
_entity.pdbx_description
1 polymer ?
#
loop_
_entity_poly.entity_id
_entity_poly.type
_entity_poly.pdbx_seq_one_letter_code
_entity_poly.pdbx_strand_id
1 'polypeptide(L)' 'MLDVGLLFKIGGAGILLVILDKVLTTSGKSEIAAITNIAGVVIILLMVINLISQLFSAVKTMFVF' A
#
# COMPACT_ATOMS: atom_id res chain seq x y z
N MET A 1 14.20 16.57 0.82
CA MET A 1 12.91 16.93 0.19
C MET A 1 11.93 15.87 0.64
N LEU A 2 10.85 16.28 1.32
CA LEU A 2 9.98 15.37 2.07
C LEU A 2 9.34 14.33 1.14
N ASP A 3 9.21 13.12 1.66
CA ASP A 3 8.82 11.82 1.11
C ASP A 3 7.43 11.73 0.41
N VAL A 4 7.01 12.79 -0.29
CA VAL A 4 5.74 12.84 -1.05
C VAL A 4 5.65 11.68 -2.03
N GLY A 5 6.79 11.21 -2.57
CA GLY A 5 6.85 10.02 -3.43
C GLY A 5 6.33 8.74 -2.76
N LEU A 6 6.48 8.60 -1.44
CA LEU A 6 6.05 7.43 -0.68
C LEU A 6 4.54 7.47 -0.42
N LEU A 7 4.00 8.64 -0.09
CA LEU A 7 2.55 8.87 -0.02
C LEU A 7 1.87 8.68 -1.38
N PHE A 8 2.50 9.15 -2.46
CA PHE A 8 2.03 8.92 -3.84
C PHE A 8 2.08 7.44 -4.23
N LYS A 9 3.09 6.68 -3.79
CA LYS A 9 3.15 5.23 -4.04
C LYS A 9 1.99 4.48 -3.38
N ILE A 10 1.69 4.78 -2.11
CA ILE A 10 0.59 4.12 -1.39
C ILE A 10 -0.77 4.56 -1.95
N GLY A 11 -0.97 5.86 -2.20
CA GLY A 11 -2.19 6.39 -2.82
C GLY A 11 -2.40 5.86 -4.24
N GLY A 12 -1.34 5.81 -5.04
CA GLY A 12 -1.36 5.25 -6.40
C GLY A 12 -1.66 3.76 -6.45
N ALA A 13 -1.13 2.97 -5.50
CA ALA A 13 -1.48 1.56 -5.35
C ALA A 13 -2.98 1.39 -5.00
N GLY A 14 -3.54 2.27 -4.18
CA GLY A 14 -4.98 2.29 -3.88
C GLY A 14 -5.84 2.58 -5.11
N ILE A 15 -5.47 3.57 -5.93
CA ILE A 15 -6.19 3.87 -7.18
C ILE A 15 -6.11 2.68 -8.14
N LEU A 16 -4.93 2.07 -8.29
CA LEU A 16 -4.75 0.89 -9.14
C LEU A 16 -5.61 -0.29 -8.69
N LEU A 17 -5.73 -0.52 -7.38
CA LEU A 17 -6.59 -1.57 -6.84
C LEU A 17 -8.06 -1.36 -7.18
N VAL A 18 -8.56 -0.12 -7.04
CA VAL A 18 -9.93 0.21 -7.40
C VAL A 18 -10.17 0.00 -8.90
N ILE A 19 -9.21 0.39 -9.74
CA ILE A 19 -9.31 0.16 -11.19
C ILE A 19 -9.32 -1.34 -11.51
N LEU A 20 -8.44 -2.13 -10.89
CA LEU A 20 -8.37 -3.58 -11.07
C LEU A 20 -9.67 -4.26 -10.64
N ASP A 21 -10.20 -3.92 -9.48
CA ASP A 21 -11.47 -4.44 -8.97
C ASP A 21 -12.61 -4.17 -9.96
N LYS A 22 -12.69 -2.93 -10.47
CA LYS A 22 -13.72 -2.52 -11.44
C LYS A 22 -13.59 -3.25 -12.78
N VAL A 23 -12.36 -3.47 -13.25
CA VAL A 23 -12.10 -4.23 -14.49
C VAL A 23 -12.45 -5.71 -14.32
N LEU A 24 -12.08 -6.32 -13.20
CA LEU A 24 -12.33 -7.75 -12.93
C LEU A 24 -13.82 -8.03 -12.72
N THR A 25 -14.52 -7.17 -12.00
CA THR A 25 -15.98 -7.27 -11.81
C THR A 25 -16.74 -7.07 -13.12
N THR A 26 -16.34 -6.10 -13.94
CA THR A 26 -16.93 -5.89 -15.28
C THR A 26 -16.66 -7.05 -16.23
N SER A 27 -15.55 -7.76 -16.05
CA SER A 27 -15.19 -8.96 -16.84
C SER A 27 -15.92 -10.24 -16.38
N GLY A 28 -16.88 -10.14 -15.46
CA GLY A 28 -17.62 -11.28 -14.91
C GLY A 28 -16.84 -12.14 -13.91
N LYS A 29 -15.65 -11.71 -13.48
CA LYS A 29 -14.76 -12.43 -12.56
C LYS A 29 -14.84 -11.86 -11.13
N SER A 30 -16.04 -11.81 -10.57
CA SER A 30 -16.32 -11.21 -9.25
C SER A 30 -15.52 -11.88 -8.12
N GLU A 31 -15.40 -13.21 -8.12
CA GLU A 31 -14.64 -13.95 -7.10
C GLU A 31 -13.15 -13.58 -7.12
N ILE A 32 -12.56 -13.41 -8.31
CA ILE A 32 -11.16 -13.01 -8.47
C ILE A 32 -10.96 -11.55 -8.05
N ALA A 33 -11.95 -10.68 -8.32
CA ALA A 33 -11.92 -9.29 -7.85
C ALA A 33 -11.85 -9.22 -6.32
N ALA A 34 -12.70 -10.00 -5.62
CA ALA A 34 -12.69 -10.06 -4.16
C ALA A 34 -11.35 -10.51 -3.58
N ILE A 35 -10.77 -11.58 -4.13
CA ILE A 35 -9.44 -12.09 -3.71
C ILE A 35 -8.36 -11.04 -3.98
N THR A 36 -8.42 -10.37 -5.13
CA THR A 36 -7.47 -9.31 -5.51
C THR A 36 -7.54 -8.13 -4.56
N ASN A 37 -8.73 -7.74 -4.12
CA ASN A 37 -8.91 -6.64 -3.18
C ASN A 37 -8.30 -6.97 -1.80
N ILE A 38 -8.51 -8.20 -1.31
CA ILE A 38 -7.87 -8.68 -0.07
C ILE A 38 -6.33 -8.66 -0.20
N ALA A 39 -5.79 -9.21 -1.30
CA ALA A 39 -4.36 -9.19 -1.56
C ALA A 39 -3.81 -7.76 -1.65
N GLY A 40 -4.56 -6.86 -2.27
CA GLY A 40 -4.25 -5.45 -2.37
C GLY A 40 -4.12 -4.75 -1.02
N VAL A 41 -5.08 -4.98 -0.13
CA VAL A 41 -5.05 -4.46 1.25
C VAL A 41 -3.82 -4.98 1.98
N VAL A 42 -3.51 -6.27 1.86
CA VAL A 42 -2.30 -6.86 2.48
C VAL A 42 -1.02 -6.17 1.98
N ILE A 43 -0.90 -5.93 0.67
CA ILE A 43 0.26 -5.24 0.08
C ILE A 43 0.38 -3.81 0.64
N ILE A 44 -0.74 -3.09 0.78
CA ILE A 44 -0.74 -1.75 1.38
C ILE A 44 -0.27 -1.81 2.83
N LEU A 45 -0.76 -2.77 3.62
CA LEU A 45 -0.33 -2.94 5.01
C LEU A 45 1.19 -3.21 5.11
N LEU A 46 1.75 -4.01 4.21
CA LEU A 46 3.20 -4.26 4.16
C LEU A 46 4.00 -2.97 3.84
N MET A 47 3.48 -2.10 2.98
CA MET A 47 4.10 -0.80 2.73
C MET A 47 4.07 0.10 3.97
N VAL A 48 2.96 0.08 4.73
CA VAL A 48 2.84 0.83 5.99
C VAL A 48 3.80 0.30 7.06
N ILE A 49 3.98 -1.01 7.17
CA ILE A 49 4.94 -1.59 8.13
C ILE A 49 6.37 -1.10 7.86
N ASN A 50 6.78 -1.03 6.58
CA ASN A 50 8.09 -0.52 6.22
C ASN A 50 8.28 0.95 6.62
N LEU A 51 7.23 1.77 6.46
CA LEU A 51 7.25 3.15 6.94
C LEU A 51 7.43 3.22 8.45
N ILE A 52 6.64 2.44 9.20
CA ILE A 52 6.77 2.40 10.66
C ILE A 52 8.20 1.99 11.05
N SER A 53 8.79 1.00 10.39
CA SER A 53 10.17 0.58 10.64
C SER A 53 11.19 1.69 10.42
N GLN A 54 11.05 2.47 9.33
CA GLN A 54 11.92 3.63 9.07
C GLN A 54 11.78 4.70 10.15
N LEU A 55 10.55 4.98 10.58
CA LEU A 55 10.27 5.92 11.68
C LEU A 55 10.94 5.46 12.98
N PHE A 56 10.81 4.18 13.33
CA PHE A 56 11.49 3.61 14.50
C PHE A 56 13.01 3.66 14.37
N SER A 57 13.56 3.41 13.19
CA SER A 57 15.00 3.50 12.93
C SER A 57 15.50 4.94 13.12
N ALA A 58 14.78 5.93 12.58
CA ALA A 58 15.11 7.35 12.74
C ALA A 58 15.08 7.77 14.22
N VAL A 59 14.06 7.34 14.97
CA VAL A 59 13.98 7.55 16.42
C VAL A 59 15.18 6.92 17.12
N LYS A 60 15.49 5.65 16.84
CA LYS A 60 16.64 4.95 17.44
C LYS A 60 17.96 5.67 17.17
N THR A 61 18.17 6.21 15.97
CA THR A 61 19.37 7.00 15.63
C THR A 61 19.48 8.28 16.46
N MET A 62 18.36 8.95 16.76
CA MET A 62 18.37 10.16 17.60
C MET A 62 18.68 9.86 19.08
N PHE A 63 18.29 8.68 19.58
CA PHE A 63 18.51 8.29 20.98
C PHE A 63 19.83 7.56 21.24
N VAL A 64 20.56 7.14 20.20
CA VAL A 64 21.86 6.42 20.31
C VAL A 64 23.05 7.36 20.04
N PHE A 65 22.82 8.67 19.95
CA PHE A 65 23.88 9.69 19.85
C PHE A 65 24.44 10.10 21.22
#